data_AF-A0A0D0X676-F1
#
_entry.id   AF-A0A0D0X676-F1
#
_cell.length_a   1.000
_cell.length_b   1.000
_cell.length_c   1.000
_cell.angle_alpha   90.00
_cell.angle_beta   90.00
_cell.angle_gamma   90.00
#
_symmetry.space_group_name_H-M   'P 1'
#
loop_
_entity.id
_entity.type
_entity.pdbx_description
1 polymer ?
#
loop_
_entity_poly.entity_id
_entity_poly.type
_entity_poly.pdbx_seq_one_letter_code
_entity_poly.pdbx_strand_id
1 'polypeptide(L)'
;MPAKLTRDEAIHLVERIMRLDYADDAELNDWLDRLERDLVYPDVSELIFNVMPELTAAEVVDRALAYQPVEMRAIPWTHPGG
;
A
#
# COMPACT_ATOMS: atom_id res chain seq x y z
N MET A 1 19.71 -5.96 3.75
CA MET A 1 18.44 -5.23 3.61
C MET A 1 18.07 -5.35 2.13
N PRO A 2 16.92 -5.91 1.75
CA PRO A 2 16.55 -5.92 0.34
C PRO A 2 16.51 -4.47 -0.16
N ALA A 3 17.01 -4.24 -1.37
CA ALA A 3 17.00 -2.93 -1.98
C ALA A 3 15.56 -2.42 -2.06
N LYS A 4 15.36 -1.13 -1.73
CA LYS A 4 14.05 -0.49 -1.83
C LYS A 4 13.56 -0.61 -3.27
N LEU A 5 12.32 -1.07 -3.48
CA LEU A 5 11.72 -1.12 -4.81
C LEU A 5 11.76 0.29 -5.41
N THR A 6 12.25 0.39 -6.66
CA THR A 6 12.09 1.61 -7.43
C THR A 6 10.62 1.79 -7.80
N ARG A 7 10.23 3.03 -8.17
CA ARG A 7 8.85 3.33 -8.57
C ARG A 7 8.40 2.41 -9.72
N ASP A 8 9.24 2.22 -10.74
CA ASP A 8 8.93 1.34 -11.87
C ASP A 8 8.79 -0.14 -11.47
N GLU A 9 9.64 -0.65 -10.58
CA GLU A 9 9.49 -2.03 -10.09
C GLU A 9 8.22 -2.21 -9.26
N ALA A 10 7.86 -1.22 -8.43
CA ALA A 10 6.61 -1.24 -7.68
C ALA A 10 5.38 -1.22 -8.62
N ILE A 11 5.43 -0.42 -9.69
CA ILE A 11 4.36 -0.37 -10.70
C ILE A 11 4.21 -1.74 -11.36
N HIS A 12 5.31 -2.33 -11.83
CA HIS A 12 5.27 -3.65 -12.45
C HIS A 12 4.74 -4.74 -11.51
N LEU A 13 5.06 -4.67 -10.22
CA LEU A 13 4.54 -5.62 -9.24
C LEU A 13 3.03 -5.45 -9.04
N VAL A 14 2.55 -4.21 -8.92
CA VAL A 14 1.11 -3.92 -8.84
C VAL A 14 0.38 -4.37 -10.11
N GLU A 15 0.94 -4.13 -11.30
CA GLU A 15 0.36 -4.62 -12.55
C GLU A 15 0.20 -6.15 -12.57
N ARG A 16 1.18 -6.90 -12.04
CA ARG A 16 1.10 -8.36 -11.94
C ARG A 16 0.01 -8.81 -10.97
N ILE A 17 -0.15 -8.12 -9.84
CA ILE A 17 -1.24 -8.38 -8.87
C ILE A 17 -2.60 -8.14 -9.52
N MET A 18 -2.78 -7.00 -10.20
CA MET A 18 -4.04 -6.65 -10.88
C MET A 18 -4.40 -7.65 -12.00
N ARG A 19 -3.40 -8.26 -12.62
CA ARG A 19 -3.57 -9.30 -13.64
C ARG A 19 -3.79 -10.70 -13.06
N LEU A 20 -3.78 -10.85 -11.73
CA LEU A 20 -3.86 -12.13 -11.03
C LEU A 20 -2.72 -13.10 -11.46
N ASP A 21 -1.52 -12.55 -11.72
CA ASP A 21 -0.35 -13.29 -12.24
C ASP A 21 0.50 -13.92 -11.13
N TYR A 22 -0.12 -14.29 -10.01
CA TYR A 22 0.51 -14.97 -8.88
C TYR A 22 0.04 -16.43 -8.83
N ALA A 23 0.91 -17.31 -8.32
CA ALA A 23 0.66 -18.75 -8.25
C ALA A 23 -0.35 -19.13 -7.15
N ASP A 24 -0.31 -18.42 -6.02
CA ASP A 24 -1.12 -18.70 -4.83
C ASP A 24 -1.25 -17.47 -3.92
N ASP A 25 -2.15 -17.54 -2.93
CA ASP A 25 -2.40 -16.47 -1.97
C ASP A 25 -1.17 -16.11 -1.11
N ALA A 26 -0.24 -17.05 -0.89
CA ALA A 26 0.96 -16.76 -0.11
C ALA A 26 1.95 -15.93 -0.92
N GLU A 27 2.09 -16.20 -2.23
CA GLU A 27 2.85 -15.34 -3.13
C GLU A 27 2.24 -13.94 -3.23
N LEU A 28 0.90 -13.85 -3.36
CA LEU A 28 0.20 -12.56 -3.30
C LEU A 28 0.50 -11.79 -2.01
N ASN A 29 0.43 -12.46 -0.86
CA ASN A 29 0.67 -11.83 0.43
C ASN A 29 2.12 -11.34 0.58
N ASP A 30 3.11 -12.09 0.07
CA ASP A 30 4.51 -11.65 0.04
C ASP A 30 4.71 -10.39 -0.82
N TRP A 31 4.04 -10.33 -1.98
CA TRP A 31 4.10 -9.16 -2.86
C TRP A 31 3.45 -7.93 -2.23
N LEU A 32 2.32 -8.11 -1.54
CA LEU A 32 1.65 -7.03 -0.81
C LEU A 32 2.50 -6.52 0.36
N ASP A 33 3.05 -7.40 1.22
CA ASP A 33 3.94 -7.01 2.33
C ASP A 33 5.15 -6.22 1.83
N ARG A 34 5.73 -6.65 0.71
CA ARG A 34 6.84 -5.95 0.07
C ARG A 34 6.44 -4.53 -0.36
N LEU A 35 5.30 -4.38 -1.02
CA LEU A 35 4.77 -3.07 -1.43
C LEU A 35 4.49 -2.18 -0.21
N GLU A 36 3.89 -2.71 0.86
CA GLU A 36 3.60 -1.95 2.08
C GLU A 36 4.89 -1.43 2.75
N ARG A 37 5.92 -2.29 2.85
CA ARG A 37 7.23 -1.91 3.40
C ARG A 37 7.96 -0.87 2.54
N ASP A 38 7.88 -0.98 1.22
CA ASP A 38 8.59 -0.11 0.29
C ASP A 38 7.89 1.23 0.07
N LEU A 39 6.55 1.24 0.02
CA LEU A 39 5.72 2.42 -0.20
C LEU A 39 5.35 3.12 1.11
N VAL A 40 5.59 2.47 2.26
CA VAL A 40 5.24 2.99 3.60
C VAL A 40 3.73 3.25 3.73
N TYR A 41 2.94 2.42 3.05
CA TYR A 41 1.47 2.47 3.05
C TYR A 41 0.92 1.22 3.75
N PRO A 42 0.13 1.35 4.84
CA PRO A 42 -0.21 0.22 5.70
C PRO A 42 -1.23 -0.78 5.12
N ASP A 43 -1.93 -0.45 4.03
CA ASP A 43 -2.94 -1.33 3.41
C ASP A 43 -2.97 -1.16 1.88
N VAL A 44 -1.90 -1.53 1.18
CA VAL A 44 -1.81 -1.29 -0.27
C VAL A 44 -2.89 -2.07 -1.05
N SER A 45 -3.32 -3.21 -0.50
CA SER A 45 -4.42 -4.03 -1.03
C SER A 45 -5.72 -3.25 -1.16
N GLU A 46 -6.03 -2.35 -0.22
CA GLU A 46 -7.22 -1.49 -0.27
C GLU A 46 -7.18 -0.56 -1.48
N LEU A 47 -6.00 -0.03 -1.84
CA LEU A 47 -5.84 0.81 -3.04
C LEU A 47 -6.04 0.02 -4.33
N ILE A 48 -5.69 -1.27 -4.32
CA ILE A 48 -5.75 -2.14 -5.50
C ILE A 48 -7.18 -2.69 -5.71
N PHE A 49 -7.83 -3.17 -4.64
CA PHE A 49 -9.07 -3.95 -4.75
C PHE A 49 -10.33 -3.16 -4.36
N ASN A 50 -10.22 -2.10 -3.55
CA ASN A 50 -11.39 -1.45 -2.93
C ASN A 50 -11.66 -0.03 -3.48
N VAL A 51 -10.82 0.51 -4.36
CA VAL A 51 -11.00 1.85 -4.94
C VAL A 51 -11.81 1.79 -6.24
N MET A 52 -12.84 2.64 -6.33
CA MET A 52 -13.63 2.85 -7.55
C MET A 52 -13.68 4.35 -7.94
N PRO A 53 -13.42 4.70 -9.21
CA PRO A 53 -13.03 3.81 -10.31
C PRO A 53 -11.67 3.14 -10.06
N GLU A 54 -11.45 1.96 -10.64
CA GLU A 54 -10.18 1.24 -10.51
C GLU A 54 -9.02 2.14 -10.91
N LEU A 55 -7.99 2.18 -10.05
CA LEU A 55 -6.77 2.94 -10.30
C LEU A 55 -5.84 2.15 -11.20
N THR A 56 -5.08 2.84 -12.05
CA THR A 56 -3.95 2.20 -12.73
C THR A 56 -2.83 1.87 -11.73
N ALA A 57 -1.98 0.90 -12.06
CA ALA A 57 -0.84 0.54 -11.21
C ALA A 57 0.07 1.73 -10.89
N ALA A 58 0.25 2.65 -11.84
CA ALA A 58 0.98 3.89 -11.62
C ALA A 58 0.30 4.79 -10.57
N GLU A 59 -1.02 4.96 -10.66
CA GLU A 59 -1.79 5.77 -9.70
C GLU A 59 -1.81 5.16 -8.30
N VAL A 60 -1.88 3.83 -8.18
CA VAL A 60 -1.75 3.13 -6.89
C VAL A 60 -0.42 3.47 -6.24
N VAL A 61 0.68 3.34 -7.00
CA VAL A 61 2.03 3.63 -6.49
C VAL A 61 2.20 5.11 -6.17
N ASP A 62 1.75 6.03 -7.03
CA ASP A 62 1.82 7.46 -6.74
C ASP A 62 1.02 7.83 -5.50
N ARG A 63 -0.17 7.27 -5.32
CA ARG A 63 -1.02 7.54 -4.16
C ARG A 63 -0.43 6.98 -2.88
N ALA A 64 0.16 5.79 -2.94
CA ALA A 64 0.86 5.19 -1.82
C ALA A 64 2.12 6.01 -1.45
N LEU A 65 2.92 6.45 -2.42
CA LEU A 65 4.08 7.32 -2.18
C LEU A 65 3.71 8.72 -1.69
N ALA A 66 2.58 9.25 -2.14
CA ALA A 66 2.05 10.53 -1.70
C ALA A 66 1.36 10.44 -0.33
N TYR A 67 1.13 9.22 0.19
CA TYR A 67 0.57 9.03 1.51
C TYR A 67 1.57 9.50 2.56
N GLN A 68 1.33 10.71 3.06
CA GLN A 68 1.88 11.15 4.32
C GLN A 68 0.97 10.54 5.39
N PRO A 69 1.49 9.72 6.32
CA PRO A 69 0.72 9.37 7.50
C PRO A 69 0.26 10.70 8.09
N VAL A 70 -1.06 10.93 8.09
CA VAL A 70 -1.61 11.91 9.03
C VAL A 70 -1.12 11.37 10.35
N GLU A 71 -0.11 12.02 10.94
CA GLU A 71 0.16 11.80 12.34
C GLU A 71 -1.21 11.91 12.97
N MET A 72 -1.71 10.79 13.51
CA MET A 72 -2.69 10.85 14.57
C MET A 72 -1.98 11.70 15.62
N ARG A 73 -2.14 13.02 15.49
CA ARG A 73 -1.88 13.97 16.54
C ARG A 73 -2.76 13.43 17.63
N ALA A 74 -2.14 12.66 18.52
CA ALA A 74 -2.77 12.06 19.66
C ALA A 74 -3.52 13.21 20.31
N ILE A 75 -4.82 13.29 20.06
CA ILE A 75 -5.67 14.09 20.89
C ILE A 75 -5.59 13.33 22.21
N PRO A 76 -4.96 13.88 23.26
CA PRO A 76 -5.16 13.30 24.55
C PRO A 76 -6.66 13.42 24.76
N TRP A 77 -7.37 12.28 24.74
CA TRP A 77 -8.73 12.23 25.25
C TRP A 77 -8.61 12.62 26.72
N THR A 78 -8.64 13.91 27.01
CA THR A 78 -8.84 14.41 28.36
C THR A 78 -10.26 14.04 28.70
N HIS A 79 -10.43 12.89 29.33
CA HIS A 79 -11.59 12.65 30.17
C HIS A 79 -11.62 13.78 31.20
N PRO A 80 -12.61 14.70 31.18
CA PRO A 80 -12.82 15.52 32.36
C PRO A 80 -13.22 14.56 33.49
N GLY A 81 -12.41 14.57 34.54
CA GLY A 81 -12.61 13.75 35.74
C GLY A 81 -13.99 13.96 36.35
N GLY A 82 -14.49 12.89 36.96
CA GLY A 82 -15.58 12.95 37.94
C GLY A 82 -15.10 13.41 39.31
#